data_AF-A0A943M582-F1
#
_entry.id   AF-A0A943M582-F1
#
_cell.length_a   1.000
_cell.length_b   1.000
_cell.length_c   1.000
_cell.angle_alpha   90.00
_cell.angle_beta   90.00
_cell.angle_gamma   90.00
#
_symmetry.space_group_name_H-M   'P 1'
#
loop_
_entity.id
_entity.type
_entity.pdbx_description
1 polymer ?
#
loop_
_entity_poly.entity_id
_entity_poly.type
_entity_poly.pdbx_seq_one_letter_code
_entity_poly.pdbx_strand_id
1 'polypeptide(L)' 'MRWIVRVARTMDDVKECHFTDKNKALKHVEALKKLSMAIDAIVWMEEIDDENEVVRG' A
#
# COMPACT_ATOMS: atom_id res chain seq x y z
N MET A 1 1.89 3.20 14.79
CA MET A 1 2.58 3.39 13.48
C MET A 1 2.82 2.07 12.74
N ARG A 2 1.85 1.67 11.92
CA ARG A 2 1.96 0.66 10.86
C ARG A 2 1.94 1.37 9.51
N TRP A 3 2.35 0.67 8.47
CA TRP A 3 2.36 1.18 7.11
C TRP A 3 1.60 0.19 6.23
N ILE A 4 0.69 0.69 5.41
CA ILE A 4 0.02 -0.12 4.40
C ILE A 4 0.53 0.30 3.03
N VAL A 5 0.95 -0.69 2.25
CA VAL A 5 1.20 -0.55 0.81
C VAL A 5 0.02 -1.14 0.07
N ARG A 6 -0.63 -0.35 -0.78
CA ARG A 6 -1.77 -0.77 -1.60
C ARG A 6 -1.40 -0.77 -3.07
N VAL A 7 -1.88 -1.77 -3.78
CA VAL A 7 -1.77 -1.91 -5.24
C VAL A 7 -3.15 -2.14 -5.80
N ALA A 8 -3.54 -1.37 -6.80
CA ALA A 8 -4.79 -1.56 -7.50
C ALA A 8 -4.57 -1.46 -9.00
N ARG A 9 -5.03 -2.47 -9.73
CA ARG A 9 -5.09 -2.42 -11.20
C ARG A 9 -6.45 -1.91 -11.70
N THR A 10 -7.50 -2.26 -10.98
CA THR A 10 -8.88 -1.80 -11.18
C THR A 10 -9.46 -1.43 -9.81
N MET A 11 -10.56 -0.67 -9.78
CA MET A 11 -11.20 -0.24 -8.52
C MET A 11 -11.67 -1.41 -7.63
N ASP A 12 -11.77 -2.62 -8.20
CA ASP A 12 -12.25 -3.82 -7.53
C ASP A 12 -11.12 -4.72 -7.00
N ASP A 13 -9.90 -4.64 -7.55
CA ASP A 13 -8.78 -5.49 -7.17
C ASP A 13 -7.69 -4.69 -6.43
N VAL A 14 -8.03 -4.23 -5.23
CA VAL A 14 -7.07 -3.63 -4.31
C VAL A 14 -6.43 -4.74 -3.47
N LYS A 15 -5.11 -4.89 -3.59
CA LYS A 15 -4.30 -5.71 -2.69
C LYS A 15 -3.55 -4.82 -1.72
N GLU A 16 -3.54 -5.21 -0.45
CA GLU A 16 -2.84 -4.47 0.60
C GLU A 16 -1.79 -5.35 1.31
N CYS A 17 -0.70 -4.72 1.72
CA CYS A 17 0.39 -5.35 2.46
C CYS A 17 0.81 -4.47 3.62
N HIS A 18 0.88 -5.06 4.81
CA HIS A 18 1.11 -4.34 6.07
C HIS A 18 2.56 -4.48 6.51
N PHE A 19 3.12 -3.38 6.99
CA PHE A 19 4.49 -3.30 7.43
C PHE A 19 4.58 -2.56 8.76
N THR A 20 5.40 -3.06 9.66
CA THR A 20 5.77 -2.37 10.91
C THR A 20 7.01 -1.49 10.75
N ASP A 21 7.71 -1.60 9.62
CA ASP A 21 8.93 -0.87 9.31
C ASP A 21 8.76 -0.03 8.04
N LYS A 22 8.98 1.29 8.16
CA LYS A 22 8.83 2.25 7.06
C LYS A 22 9.78 1.96 5.90
N ASN A 23 11.02 1.56 6.18
CA ASN A 23 12.03 1.36 5.16
C ASN A 23 11.74 0.11 4.30
N LYS A 24 11.20 -0.95 4.92
CA LYS A 24 10.69 -2.14 4.22
C LYS A 24 9.48 -1.79 3.36
N ALA A 25 8.52 -1.02 3.88
CA ALA A 25 7.38 -0.56 3.10
C ALA A 25 7.81 0.27 1.89
N LEU A 26 8.75 1.20 2.06
CA LEU A 26 9.26 2.05 1.00
C LEU A 26 9.93 1.24 -0.12
N LYS A 27 10.82 0.30 0.24
CA LYS A 27 11.45 -0.61 -0.74
C LYS A 27 10.41 -1.42 -1.53
N HIS A 28 9.34 -1.84 -0.86
CA HIS A 28 8.27 -2.61 -1.50
C HIS A 28 7.47 -1.75 -2.48
N VAL A 29 7.12 -0.51 -2.10
CA VAL A 29 6.46 0.47 -2.98
C VAL A 29 7.31 0.77 -4.21
N GLU A 30 8.61 0.98 -4.05
CA GLU A 30 9.50 1.26 -5.18
C GLU A 30 9.60 0.06 -6.15
N ALA A 31 9.67 -1.16 -5.62
CA ALA A 31 9.65 -2.38 -6.43
C ALA A 31 8.30 -2.53 -7.18
N LEU A 32 7.19 -2.30 -6.48
CA LEU A 32 5.84 -2.39 -7.06
C LEU A 32 5.59 -1.31 -8.11
N LYS A 33 6.06 -0.06 -7.90
CA LYS A 33 5.96 1.02 -8.90
C LYS A 33 6.65 0.66 -10.21
N LYS A 34 7.82 0.01 -10.16
CA LYS A 34 8.51 -0.46 -11.37
C LYS A 34 7.69 -1.48 -12.14
N LEU A 35 7.04 -2.40 -11.43
CA LEU A 35 6.15 -3.40 -12.03
C LEU A 35 4.85 -2.76 -12.54
N SER A 36 4.34 -1.76 -11.82
CA SER A 36 3.07 -1.11 -12.13
C SER A 36 3.11 -0.34 -13.44
N MET A 37 4.28 0.20 -13.82
CA MET A 37 4.53 0.79 -15.14
C MET A 37 4.31 -0.20 -16.30
N ALA A 38 4.48 -1.50 -16.06
CA ALA A 38 4.32 -2.52 -17.11
C ALA A 38 2.89 -3.03 -17.24
N ILE A 39 2.06 -2.90 -16.20
CA ILE A 39 0.72 -3.53 -16.13
C ILE A 39 -0.44 -2.54 -15.93
N ASP A 40 -0.13 -1.24 -15.93
CA ASP A 40 -1.05 -0.12 -15.66
C ASP A 40 -1.75 -0.29 -14.29
N ALA A 41 -0.95 -0.32 -13.23
CA ALA A 41 -1.44 -0.39 -11.86
C ALA A 41 -1.03 0.85 -11.04
N ILE A 42 -1.86 1.21 -10.09
CA ILE A 42 -1.64 2.31 -9.15
C ILE A 42 -1.09 1.71 -7.84
N VAL A 43 0.00 2.29 -7.34
CA VAL A 43 0.67 1.87 -6.10
C VAL A 43 0.82 3.06 -5.18
N TRP A 44 0.37 2.93 -3.94
CA TRP A 44 0.49 3.98 -2.93
C TRP A 44 0.74 3.41 -1.52
N MET A 45 1.15 4.29 -0.61
CA MET A 45 1.54 3.94 0.75
C MET A 45 0.85 4.89 1.72
N GLU A 46 0.29 4.34 2.79
CA GLU A 46 -0.40 5.07 3.84
C GLU A 46 0.23 4.71 5.19
N GLU A 47 0.46 5.72 6.03
CA GLU A 47 0.78 5.54 7.45
C GLU A 47 -0.52 5.31 8.20
N ILE A 48 -0.54 4.32 9.08
CA ILE A 48 -1.68 3.99 9.92
C ILE A 48 -1.24 4.01 11.36
N ASP A 49 -2.03 4.65 12.20
CA ASP A 49 -1.88 4.52 13.64
C ASP A 49 -2.84 3.46 14.19
N ASP A 50 -2.37 2.67 15.17
CA ASP A 50 -3.13 1.57 15.77
C ASP A 50 -4.39 2.08 16.52
N GLU A 51 -4.47 3.38 16.83
CA GLU A 51 -5.60 3.96 17.58
C GLU A 51 -6.75 4.48 16.69
N ASN A 52 -6.72 4.27 15.37
CA ASN A 52 -7.77 4.76 14.48
C ASN A 52 -8.30 3.68 13.50
N GLU A 53 -8.79 2.56 14.03
CA GLU A 53 -9.80 1.71 13.37
C GLU A 53 -11.21 2.34 13.44
N VAL A 54 -11.31 3.66 13.30
CA VAL A 54 -12.62 4.35 13.26
C VAL A 54 -13.24 4.12 11.88
N VAL A 55 -14.02 3.04 11.80
CA VAL A 55 -15.18 2.82 10.91
C VAL A 55 -15.11 3.52 9.56
N ARG A 56 -14.61 2.83 8.54
CA ARG A 56 -15.10 3.05 7.17
C ARG A 56 -16.51 2.45 7.09
N GLY A 57 -17.49 3.22 7.54
CA GLY A 57 -18.90 3.05 7.18
C GLY A 57 -19.15 3.46 5.74
#